data_AF-A0A094KCB5-F1
#
_entry.id   AF-A0A094KCB5-F1
#
_cell.length_a   1.000
_cell.length_b   1.000
_cell.length_c   1.000
_cell.angle_alpha   90.00
_cell.angle_beta   90.00
_cell.angle_gamma   90.00
#
_symmetry.space_group_name_H-M   'P 1'
#
loop_
_entity.id
_entity.type
_entity.pdbx_description
1 polymer ?
#
loop_
_entity_poly.entity_id
_entity_poly.type
_entity_poly.pdbx_seq_one_letter_code
_entity_poly.pdbx_strand_id
1 'polypeptide(L)'
;MSVITKEAKIILAIEAIQTSKKLSRRKAAKLYNIPFSTLNDRMNGHIPLRERRPANIKLSKLEEEVIVRNILKLDSRGFAPRLAGVEDMANFILELREGERVGKLWAHRFIQRQLALKTRFNRVYNFQRALCEDSELIGAWFRLVENMRAKCGVLDCDFYNFDETGFMMGIICPIMVVTRADRRGRGKAVQPGNRE
;
A
#
# COMPACT_ATOMS: atom_id res chain seq x y z
N MET A 1 14.63 29.55 13.05
CA MET A 1 13.80 30.50 12.29
C MET A 1 13.05 29.72 11.22
N SER A 2 11.72 29.58 11.31
CA SER A 2 10.96 28.84 10.30
C SER A 2 10.95 29.64 8.99
N VAL A 3 11.44 29.02 7.91
CA VAL A 3 11.39 29.63 6.59
C VAL A 3 9.93 29.60 6.14
N ILE A 4 9.25 30.75 6.24
CA ILE A 4 7.87 30.89 5.75
C ILE A 4 7.88 30.58 4.25
N THR A 5 7.16 29.54 3.85
CA THR A 5 7.09 29.10 2.45
C THR A 5 6.41 30.17 1.59
N LYS A 6 6.73 30.19 0.28
CA LYS A 6 6.16 31.16 -0.66
C LYS A 6 4.62 31.13 -0.68
N GLU A 7 4.03 29.94 -0.65
CA GLU A 7 2.56 29.76 -0.59
C GLU A 7 1.97 30.30 0.71
N ALA A 8 2.62 30.10 1.87
CA ALA A 8 2.14 30.65 3.13
C ALA A 8 2.09 32.19 3.10
N LYS A 9 3.09 32.85 2.49
CA LYS A 9 3.05 34.30 2.30
C LYS A 9 1.87 34.74 1.42
N ILE A 10 1.55 33.98 0.37
CA ILE A 10 0.43 34.28 -0.53
C ILE A 10 -0.90 34.17 0.23
N ILE A 11 -1.09 33.11 1.02
CA ILE A 11 -2.31 32.92 1.83
C ILE A 11 -2.49 34.07 2.82
N LEU A 12 -1.42 34.44 3.56
CA LEU A 12 -1.45 35.58 4.48
C LEU A 12 -1.77 36.91 3.77
N ALA A 13 -1.26 37.11 2.55
CA ALA A 13 -1.57 38.31 1.76
C ALA A 13 -3.03 38.36 1.31
N ILE A 14 -3.63 37.21 0.94
CA ILE A 14 -5.05 37.11 0.59
C ILE A 14 -5.93 37.40 1.81
N GLU A 15 -5.61 36.78 2.95
CA GLU A 15 -6.30 37.02 4.23
C GLU A 15 -6.25 38.49 4.62
N ALA A 16 -5.07 39.13 4.54
CA ALA A 16 -4.92 40.55 4.86
C ALA A 16 -5.80 41.45 3.99
N ILE A 17 -5.95 41.16 2.69
CA ILE A 17 -6.84 41.89 1.79
C ILE A 17 -8.31 41.68 2.18
N GLN A 18 -8.69 40.46 2.56
CA GLN A 18 -10.06 40.13 2.96
C GLN A 18 -10.43 40.79 4.30
N THR A 19 -9.53 40.76 5.28
CA THR A 19 -9.75 41.36 6.61
C THR A 19 -9.71 42.88 6.56
N SER A 20 -8.81 43.47 5.78
CA SER A 20 -8.71 44.92 5.66
C SER A 20 -9.29 45.39 4.32
N LYS A 21 -10.57 45.81 4.31
CA LYS A 21 -11.27 46.39 3.15
C LYS A 21 -10.53 47.56 2.45
N LYS A 22 -9.45 48.08 3.03
CA LYS A 22 -8.63 49.18 2.50
C LYS A 22 -7.29 48.74 1.86
N LEU A 23 -6.88 47.46 1.95
CA LEU A 23 -5.65 47.00 1.30
C LEU A 23 -5.88 46.67 -0.18
N SER A 24 -5.20 47.38 -1.07
CA SER A 24 -5.17 47.00 -2.48
C SER A 24 -4.26 45.79 -2.70
N ARG A 25 -4.57 44.99 -3.73
CA ARG A 25 -3.76 43.82 -4.14
C ARG A 25 -2.28 44.18 -4.36
N ARG A 26 -1.98 45.33 -4.97
CA ARG A 26 -0.61 45.81 -5.19
C ARG A 26 0.11 46.15 -3.88
N LYS A 27 -0.60 46.73 -2.91
CA LYS A 27 -0.02 47.09 -1.61
C LYS A 27 0.26 45.84 -0.77
N ALA A 28 -0.65 44.86 -0.80
CA ALA A 28 -0.44 43.55 -0.18
C ALA A 28 0.77 42.81 -0.77
N ALA A 29 0.87 42.75 -2.10
CA ALA A 29 2.01 42.12 -2.78
C ALA A 29 3.36 42.72 -2.33
N LYS A 30 3.43 44.04 -2.19
CA LYS A 30 4.62 44.74 -1.69
C LYS A 30 4.89 44.46 -0.21
N LEU A 31 3.86 44.46 0.63
CA LEU A 31 3.97 44.22 2.08
C LEU A 31 4.52 42.82 2.38
N TYR A 32 4.02 41.80 1.68
CA TYR A 32 4.40 40.39 1.88
C TYR A 32 5.59 39.95 1.01
N ASN A 33 6.16 40.86 0.22
CA ASN A 33 7.26 40.62 -0.71
C ASN A 33 6.99 39.46 -1.71
N ILE A 34 5.87 39.57 -2.45
CA ILE A 34 5.39 38.57 -3.42
C ILE A 34 5.16 39.26 -4.76
N PRO A 35 5.46 38.62 -5.91
CA PRO A 35 5.05 39.14 -7.21
C PRO A 35 3.53 39.36 -7.28
N PHE A 36 3.13 40.55 -7.75
CA PHE A 36 1.72 40.90 -7.91
C PHE A 36 0.97 39.93 -8.82
N SER A 37 1.60 39.47 -9.92
CA SER A 37 1.01 38.48 -10.83
C SER A 37 0.62 37.20 -10.09
N THR A 38 1.53 36.65 -9.27
CA THR A 38 1.26 35.42 -8.49
C THR A 38 0.10 35.61 -7.51
N LEU A 39 0.02 36.74 -6.82
CA LEU A 39 -1.09 37.05 -5.91
C LEU A 39 -2.42 37.18 -6.68
N ASN A 40 -2.39 37.87 -7.83
CA ASN A 40 -3.56 38.06 -8.68
C ASN A 40 -4.08 36.72 -9.24
N ASP A 41 -3.19 35.87 -9.74
CA ASP A 41 -3.53 34.52 -10.22
C ASP A 41 -4.17 33.69 -9.11
N ARG A 42 -3.60 33.72 -7.89
CA ARG A 42 -4.15 33.00 -6.74
C ARG A 42 -5.54 33.50 -6.34
N MET A 43 -5.75 34.82 -6.33
CA MET A 43 -7.06 35.43 -6.06
C MET A 43 -8.09 35.14 -7.15
N ASN A 44 -7.65 34.90 -8.38
CA ASN A 44 -8.50 34.48 -9.49
C ASN A 44 -8.73 32.95 -9.52
N GLY A 45 -8.29 32.21 -8.50
CA GLY A 45 -8.55 30.79 -8.35
C GLY A 45 -7.50 29.86 -8.98
N HIS A 46 -6.37 30.37 -9.46
CA HIS A 46 -5.32 29.50 -9.97
C HIS A 46 -4.67 28.71 -8.83
N ILE A 47 -4.60 27.40 -9.02
CA ILE A 47 -4.00 26.40 -8.12
C ILE A 47 -2.47 26.41 -8.36
N PRO A 48 -1.62 26.27 -7.33
CA PRO A 48 -0.18 26.28 -7.53
C PRO A 48 0.20 25.02 -8.31
N LEU A 49 1.25 25.11 -9.12
CA LEU A 49 1.65 24.02 -10.01
C LEU A 49 1.87 22.69 -9.27
N ARG A 50 2.32 22.76 -8.00
CA ARG A 50 2.53 21.58 -7.14
C ARG A 50 1.24 20.85 -6.76
N GLU A 51 0.13 21.55 -6.66
CA GLU A 51 -1.19 20.96 -6.36
C GLU A 51 -2.00 20.71 -7.64
N ARG A 52 -1.58 21.30 -8.77
CA ARG A 52 -2.22 21.08 -10.06
C ARG A 52 -2.07 19.62 -10.47
N ARG A 53 -3.20 18.95 -10.69
CA ARG A 53 -3.19 17.60 -11.25
C ARG A 53 -2.72 17.64 -12.70
N PRO A 54 -1.84 16.71 -13.12
CA PRO A 54 -1.53 16.53 -14.53
C PRO A 54 -2.81 16.17 -15.29
N ALA A 55 -3.01 16.80 -16.44
CA ALA A 55 -4.18 16.56 -17.30
C ALA A 55 -4.30 15.10 -17.77
N ASN A 56 -3.19 14.36 -17.76
CA ASN A 56 -3.11 12.99 -18.27
C ASN A 56 -3.41 11.91 -17.20
N ILE A 57 -3.91 12.30 -16.01
CA ILE A 57 -4.38 11.32 -15.03
C ILE A 57 -5.77 10.83 -15.43
N LYS A 58 -5.88 9.54 -15.75
CA LYS A 58 -7.13 8.90 -16.20
C LYS A 58 -8.14 8.62 -15.06
N LEU A 59 -7.67 8.45 -13.83
CA LEU A 59 -8.52 8.12 -12.67
C LEU A 59 -8.63 9.30 -11.71
N SER A 60 -9.82 9.55 -11.20
CA SER A 60 -10.05 10.51 -10.13
C SER A 60 -9.46 10.02 -8.80
N LYS A 61 -9.26 10.95 -7.86
CA LYS A 61 -8.81 10.61 -6.49
C LYS A 61 -9.70 9.56 -5.83
N LEU A 62 -11.02 9.68 -6.01
CA LEU A 62 -11.99 8.80 -5.39
C LEU A 62 -11.88 7.39 -5.95
N GLU A 63 -11.66 7.27 -7.26
CA GLU A 63 -11.44 5.96 -7.90
C GLU A 63 -10.13 5.33 -7.44
N GLU A 64 -9.05 6.11 -7.40
CA GLU A 64 -7.78 5.65 -6.84
C GLU A 64 -7.94 5.19 -5.38
N GLU A 65 -8.70 5.92 -4.55
CA GLU A 65 -9.00 5.54 -3.17
C GLU A 65 -9.81 4.23 -3.07
N VAL A 66 -10.77 3.99 -3.98
CA VAL A 66 -11.52 2.74 -4.05
C VAL A 66 -10.60 1.56 -4.36
N ILE A 67 -9.70 1.71 -5.32
CA ILE A 67 -8.71 0.68 -5.66
C ILE A 67 -7.84 0.36 -4.43
N VAL A 68 -7.35 1.38 -3.72
CA VAL A 68 -6.54 1.20 -2.50
C VAL A 68 -7.31 0.43 -1.44
N ARG A 69 -8.54 0.84 -1.14
CA ARG A 69 -9.39 0.13 -0.16
C ARG A 69 -9.61 -1.33 -0.55
N ASN A 70 -9.83 -1.60 -1.84
CA ASN A 70 -10.02 -2.96 -2.33
C ASN A 70 -8.75 -3.81 -2.16
N ILE A 71 -7.58 -3.27 -2.51
CA ILE A 71 -6.28 -3.95 -2.32
C ILE A 71 -6.08 -4.29 -0.84
N LEU A 72 -6.34 -3.36 0.07
CA LEU A 72 -6.18 -3.59 1.51
C LEU A 72 -7.14 -4.68 2.02
N LYS A 73 -8.39 -4.71 1.52
CA LYS A 73 -9.38 -5.74 1.85
C LYS A 73 -9.00 -7.12 1.31
N LEU A 74 -8.37 -7.18 0.15
CA LEU A 74 -7.86 -8.43 -0.43
C LEU A 74 -6.63 -8.94 0.34
N ASP A 75 -5.72 -8.05 0.69
CA ASP A 75 -4.51 -8.36 1.46
C ASP A 75 -4.84 -8.90 2.86
N SER A 76 -5.84 -8.32 3.54
CA SER A 76 -6.29 -8.79 4.86
C SER A 76 -6.91 -10.19 4.84
N ARG A 77 -7.46 -10.61 3.70
CA ARG A 77 -8.01 -11.96 3.48
C ARG A 77 -6.96 -12.96 2.98
N GLY A 78 -5.72 -12.53 2.76
CA GLY A 78 -4.65 -13.38 2.22
C GLY A 78 -4.62 -13.50 0.69
N PHE A 79 -5.44 -12.70 -0.02
CA PHE A 79 -5.56 -12.70 -1.48
C PHE A 79 -4.96 -11.44 -2.11
N ALA A 80 -3.78 -11.01 -1.63
CA ALA A 80 -3.08 -9.83 -2.13
C ALA A 80 -2.94 -9.86 -3.67
N PRO A 81 -3.42 -8.84 -4.40
CA PRO A 81 -3.44 -8.86 -5.85
C PRO A 81 -2.03 -8.69 -6.44
N ARG A 82 -1.85 -9.15 -7.67
CA ARG A 82 -0.65 -8.86 -8.47
C ARG A 82 -0.76 -7.48 -9.12
N LEU A 83 0.35 -6.98 -9.68
CA LEU A 83 0.34 -5.74 -10.48
C LEU A 83 -0.70 -5.77 -11.60
N ALA A 84 -0.81 -6.88 -12.33
CA ALA A 84 -1.83 -7.08 -13.36
C ALA A 84 -3.24 -6.95 -12.78
N GLY A 85 -3.52 -7.56 -11.62
CA GLY A 85 -4.82 -7.43 -10.96
C GLY A 85 -5.15 -5.99 -10.53
N VAL A 86 -4.14 -5.18 -10.16
CA VAL A 86 -4.34 -3.75 -9.88
C VAL A 86 -4.63 -2.96 -11.16
N GLU A 87 -3.99 -3.32 -12.27
CA GLU A 87 -4.30 -2.78 -13.59
C GLU A 87 -5.72 -3.16 -14.05
N ASP A 88 -6.15 -4.40 -13.83
CA ASP A 88 -7.49 -4.87 -14.15
C ASP A 88 -8.56 -4.11 -13.35
N MET A 89 -8.34 -3.85 -12.06
CA MET A 89 -9.24 -3.02 -11.24
C MET A 89 -9.37 -1.59 -11.79
N ALA A 90 -8.27 -1.01 -12.26
CA ALA A 90 -8.26 0.33 -12.82
C ALA A 90 -8.97 0.38 -14.19
N ASN A 91 -8.68 -0.60 -15.06
CA ASN A 91 -9.31 -0.72 -16.36
C ASN A 91 -10.81 -1.02 -16.24
N PHE A 92 -11.23 -1.81 -15.26
CA PHE A 92 -12.65 -2.06 -14.98
C PHE A 92 -13.42 -0.76 -14.70
N ILE A 93 -12.85 0.13 -13.87
CA ILE A 93 -13.46 1.43 -13.57
C ILE A 93 -13.51 2.32 -14.82
N LEU A 94 -12.46 2.30 -15.65
CA LEU A 94 -12.41 3.09 -16.88
C LEU A 94 -13.38 2.57 -17.94
N GLU A 95 -13.49 1.26 -18.11
CA GLU A 95 -14.43 0.61 -19.03
C GLU A 95 -15.89 0.97 -18.68
N LEU A 96 -16.24 1.06 -17.38
CA LEU A 96 -17.56 1.54 -16.93
C LEU A 96 -17.88 2.99 -17.32
N ARG A 97 -16.86 3.78 -17.66
CA ARG A 97 -16.99 5.19 -18.09
C ARG A 97 -16.66 5.38 -19.56
N GLU A 98 -16.54 4.30 -20.33
CA GLU A 98 -16.10 4.32 -21.72
C GLU A 98 -14.74 5.02 -21.92
N GLY A 99 -13.89 4.96 -20.89
CA GLY A 99 -12.57 5.55 -20.86
C GLY A 99 -11.50 4.64 -21.46
N GLU A 100 -10.42 5.25 -21.94
CA GLU A 100 -9.26 4.50 -22.44
C GLU A 100 -8.52 3.77 -21.30
N ARG A 101 -8.01 2.57 -21.61
CA ARG A 101 -7.18 1.77 -20.69
C ARG A 101 -5.94 2.49 -20.17
N VAL A 102 -5.50 2.10 -18.98
CA VAL A 102 -4.25 2.59 -18.39
C VAL A 102 -3.03 2.09 -19.15
N GLY A 103 -1.93 2.83 -19.10
CA GLY A 103 -0.67 2.42 -19.72
C GLY A 103 0.06 1.34 -18.90
N LYS A 104 0.95 0.58 -19.55
CA LYS A 104 1.71 -0.55 -18.95
C LYS A 104 2.42 -0.24 -17.62
N LEU A 105 2.91 0.98 -17.45
CA LEU A 105 3.63 1.41 -16.23
C LEU A 105 2.72 2.02 -15.16
N TRP A 106 1.42 2.10 -15.41
CA TRP A 106 0.49 2.80 -14.53
C TRP A 106 0.42 2.14 -13.15
N ALA A 107 0.23 0.82 -13.07
CA ALA A 107 0.11 0.12 -11.78
C ALA A 107 1.36 0.28 -10.90
N HIS A 108 2.55 0.21 -11.53
CA HIS A 108 3.81 0.43 -10.84
C HIS A 108 3.92 1.86 -10.28
N ARG A 109 3.65 2.87 -11.11
CA ARG A 109 3.69 4.28 -10.69
C ARG A 109 2.61 4.59 -9.65
N PHE A 110 1.44 3.99 -9.76
CA PHE A 110 0.34 4.12 -8.81
C PHE A 110 0.78 3.67 -7.41
N ILE A 111 1.41 2.50 -7.31
CA ILE A 111 1.90 1.99 -6.02
C ILE A 111 3.02 2.86 -5.46
N GLN A 112 3.95 3.34 -6.30
CA GLN A 112 5.01 4.25 -5.85
C GLN A 112 4.47 5.57 -5.27
N ARG A 113 3.35 6.07 -5.78
CA ARG A 113 2.70 7.29 -5.26
C ARG A 113 1.94 7.05 -3.96
N GLN A 114 1.53 5.82 -3.66
CA GLN A 114 0.66 5.52 -2.54
C GLN A 114 1.43 4.91 -1.34
N LEU A 115 1.69 5.73 -0.33
CA LEU A 115 2.46 5.34 0.87
C LEU A 115 1.83 4.18 1.66
N ALA A 116 0.53 3.94 1.50
CA ALA A 116 -0.19 2.83 2.14
C ALA A 116 0.12 1.46 1.53
N LEU A 117 0.68 1.41 0.30
CA LEU A 117 0.89 0.18 -0.46
C LEU A 117 2.38 -0.11 -0.68
N LYS A 118 2.73 -1.39 -0.79
CA LYS A 118 4.08 -1.84 -1.13
C LYS A 118 4.04 -3.17 -1.87
N THR A 119 4.88 -3.30 -2.89
CA THR A 119 5.12 -4.58 -3.57
C THR A 119 6.03 -5.46 -2.71
N ARG A 120 5.66 -6.74 -2.54
CA ARG A 120 6.43 -7.72 -1.78
C ARG A 120 6.36 -9.07 -2.45
N PHE A 121 7.39 -9.88 -2.26
CA PHE A 121 7.35 -11.29 -2.61
C PHE A 121 6.51 -12.06 -1.59
N ASN A 122 5.54 -12.81 -2.09
CA ASN A 122 4.69 -13.68 -1.28
C ASN A 122 5.39 -15.03 -1.07
N ARG A 123 5.22 -15.64 0.11
CA ARG A 123 5.57 -17.05 0.34
C ARG A 123 4.27 -17.86 0.27
N VAL A 124 4.28 -18.92 -0.53
CA VAL A 124 3.15 -19.85 -0.58
C VAL A 124 3.05 -20.54 0.77
N TYR A 125 1.86 -20.51 1.38
CA TYR A 125 1.56 -21.25 2.61
C TYR A 125 0.51 -22.29 2.29
N ASN A 126 0.79 -23.55 2.63
CA ASN A 126 -0.14 -24.63 2.36
C ASN A 126 -1.36 -24.48 3.27
N PHE A 127 -2.55 -24.30 2.66
CA PHE A 127 -3.81 -24.14 3.36
C PHE A 127 -4.16 -25.35 4.24
N GLN A 128 -3.83 -26.58 3.79
CA GLN A 128 -4.01 -27.78 4.60
C GLN A 128 -3.21 -27.70 5.90
N ARG A 129 -1.99 -27.15 5.84
CA ARG A 129 -1.16 -26.94 7.02
C ARG A 129 -1.79 -25.94 7.97
N ALA A 130 -2.36 -24.85 7.44
CA ALA A 130 -3.08 -23.86 8.25
C ALA A 130 -4.32 -24.45 8.96
N LEU A 131 -5.05 -25.37 8.31
CA LEU A 131 -6.20 -26.04 8.90
C LEU A 131 -5.82 -27.07 9.97
N CYS A 132 -4.65 -27.70 9.84
CA CYS A 132 -4.16 -28.70 10.79
C CYS A 132 -3.37 -28.09 11.96
N GLU A 133 -3.11 -26.78 11.96
CA GLU A 133 -2.38 -26.07 13.01
C GLU A 133 -3.31 -25.64 14.16
N ASP A 134 -3.87 -26.62 14.89
CA ASP A 134 -4.58 -26.35 16.15
C ASP A 134 -3.57 -26.11 17.28
N SER A 135 -3.58 -24.89 17.83
CA SER A 135 -2.63 -24.47 18.87
C SER A 135 -2.74 -25.31 20.14
N GLU A 136 -3.94 -25.79 20.49
CA GLU A 136 -4.12 -26.63 21.69
C GLU A 136 -3.55 -28.02 21.47
N LEU A 137 -3.79 -28.60 20.29
CA LEU A 137 -3.28 -29.91 19.89
C LEU A 137 -1.76 -29.92 19.76
N ILE A 138 -1.19 -28.89 19.13
CA ILE A 138 0.27 -28.71 19.03
C ILE A 138 0.88 -28.54 20.43
N GLY A 139 0.29 -27.70 21.27
CA GLY A 139 0.78 -27.49 22.63
C GLY A 139 0.66 -28.73 23.53
N ALA A 140 -0.41 -29.51 23.37
CA ALA A 140 -0.56 -30.80 24.06
C ALA A 140 0.49 -31.82 23.61
N TRP A 141 0.78 -31.89 22.31
CA TRP A 141 1.81 -32.77 21.77
C TRP A 141 3.20 -32.44 22.31
N PHE A 142 3.61 -31.16 22.29
CA PHE A 142 4.92 -30.76 22.82
C PHE A 142 5.06 -31.07 24.31
N ARG A 143 4.02 -30.82 25.12
CA ARG A 143 3.99 -31.20 26.53
C ARG A 143 4.14 -32.70 26.74
N LEU A 144 3.52 -33.52 25.88
CA LEU A 144 3.65 -34.98 25.93
C LEU A 144 5.08 -35.43 25.61
N VAL A 145 5.71 -34.82 24.60
CA VAL A 145 7.11 -35.10 24.25
C VAL A 145 8.06 -34.71 25.38
N GLU A 146 7.89 -33.55 26.00
CA GLU A 146 8.68 -33.11 27.16
C GLU A 146 8.53 -34.06 28.35
N ASN A 147 7.30 -34.48 28.66
CA ASN A 147 7.03 -35.43 29.74
C ASN A 147 7.68 -36.79 29.48
N MET A 148 7.59 -37.30 28.24
CA MET A 148 8.23 -38.57 27.85
C MET A 148 9.75 -38.47 27.90
N ARG A 149 10.32 -37.34 27.45
CA ARG A 149 11.74 -37.07 27.54
C ARG A 149 12.22 -37.09 29.00
N ALA A 150 11.53 -36.39 29.89
CA ALA A 150 11.86 -36.36 31.31
C ALA A 150 11.75 -37.74 31.96
N LYS A 151 10.70 -38.50 31.64
CA LYS A 151 10.47 -39.85 32.17
C LYS A 151 11.53 -40.86 31.72
N CYS A 152 11.94 -40.79 30.45
CA CYS A 152 12.90 -41.72 29.86
C CYS A 152 14.36 -41.26 29.99
N GLY A 153 14.62 -40.06 30.51
CA GLY A 153 15.97 -39.51 30.68
C GLY A 153 16.70 -39.22 29.37
N VAL A 154 15.98 -38.93 28.28
CA VAL A 154 16.57 -38.72 26.95
C VAL A 154 17.28 -37.36 26.90
N LEU A 155 18.57 -37.37 26.53
CA LEU A 155 19.40 -36.18 26.42
C LEU A 155 19.18 -35.47 25.07
N ASP A 156 19.49 -34.17 25.00
CA ASP A 156 19.39 -33.42 23.73
C ASP A 156 20.28 -34.00 22.63
N CYS A 157 21.43 -34.60 23.00
CA CYS A 157 22.35 -35.24 22.05
C CYS A 157 21.77 -36.49 21.39
N ASP A 158 20.74 -37.09 21.98
CA ASP A 158 20.09 -38.31 21.48
C ASP A 158 18.83 -38.00 20.66
N PHE A 159 18.54 -36.71 20.44
CA PHE A 159 17.38 -36.26 19.67
C PHE A 159 17.78 -36.03 18.21
N TYR A 160 17.44 -37.00 17.35
CA TYR A 160 17.71 -36.91 15.92
C TYR A 160 16.46 -36.47 15.17
N ASN A 161 16.59 -35.43 14.34
CA ASN A 161 15.54 -35.05 13.41
C ASN A 161 15.66 -35.92 12.15
N PHE A 162 14.57 -36.59 11.77
CA PHE A 162 14.48 -37.32 10.51
C PHE A 162 13.33 -36.75 9.72
N ASP A 163 13.64 -36.03 8.64
CA ASP A 163 12.66 -35.50 7.71
C ASP A 163 12.99 -35.89 6.27
N GLU A 164 11.95 -36.19 5.51
CA GLU A 164 12.08 -36.43 4.09
C GLU A 164 12.00 -35.08 3.37
N THR A 165 13.12 -34.64 2.78
CA THR A 165 13.14 -33.43 1.96
C THR A 165 12.58 -33.77 0.57
N GLY A 166 11.26 -33.71 0.44
CA GLY A 166 10.59 -33.86 -0.85
C GLY A 166 10.75 -32.60 -1.72
N PHE A 167 11.23 -32.76 -2.95
CA PHE A 167 11.14 -31.72 -3.97
C PHE A 167 9.73 -31.72 -4.55
N MET A 168 8.91 -30.71 -4.24
CA MET A 168 7.62 -30.56 -4.91
C MET A 168 7.83 -29.98 -6.32
N MET A 169 7.72 -30.85 -7.32
CA MET A 169 7.64 -30.44 -8.73
C MET A 169 6.37 -29.62 -8.96
N GLY A 170 6.50 -28.43 -9.56
CA GLY A 170 5.36 -27.58 -9.90
C GLY A 170 4.97 -26.51 -8.86
N ILE A 171 5.72 -26.34 -7.76
CA ILE A 171 5.50 -25.16 -6.90
C ILE A 171 5.96 -23.90 -7.61
N ILE A 172 5.02 -22.97 -7.77
CA ILE A 172 5.26 -21.63 -8.30
C ILE A 172 6.16 -20.86 -7.32
N CYS A 173 7.30 -20.37 -7.82
CA CYS A 173 8.21 -19.45 -7.17
C CYS A 173 7.50 -18.31 -6.42
N PRO A 174 8.16 -17.65 -5.43
CA PRO A 174 7.59 -16.48 -4.78
C PRO A 174 7.08 -15.45 -5.79
N ILE A 175 5.78 -15.16 -5.76
CA ILE A 175 5.13 -14.22 -6.67
C ILE A 175 5.15 -12.83 -6.05
N MET A 176 5.40 -11.81 -6.86
CA MET A 176 5.29 -10.42 -6.45
C MET A 176 3.82 -9.98 -6.38
N VAL A 177 3.41 -9.54 -5.20
CA VAL A 177 2.05 -9.08 -4.89
C VAL A 177 2.08 -7.68 -4.28
N VAL A 178 0.94 -7.00 -4.31
CA VAL A 178 0.74 -5.67 -3.74
C VAL A 178 0.06 -5.83 -2.38
N THR A 179 0.74 -5.37 -1.34
CA THR A 179 0.30 -5.51 0.07
C THR A 179 0.26 -4.16 0.76
N ARG A 180 -0.29 -4.12 1.97
CA ARG A 180 -0.18 -2.95 2.85
C ARG A 180 1.29 -2.69 3.24
N ALA A 181 1.67 -1.42 3.29
CA ALA A 181 3.05 -1.01 3.50
C ALA A 181 3.61 -1.39 4.89
N ASP A 182 2.77 -1.30 5.94
CA ASP A 182 3.12 -1.56 7.34
C ASP A 182 3.28 -3.05 7.70
N ARG A 183 2.93 -3.96 6.80
CA ARG A 183 3.05 -5.40 7.01
C ARG A 183 4.51 -5.81 7.28
N ARG A 184 4.74 -6.54 8.37
CA ARG A 184 6.05 -7.15 8.70
C ARG A 184 6.14 -8.57 8.12
N GLY A 185 7.30 -8.94 7.59
CA GLY A 185 7.57 -10.27 7.03
C GLY A 185 7.12 -10.48 5.57
N ARG A 186 7.24 -11.73 5.10
CA ARG A 186 6.69 -12.17 3.81
C ARG A 186 5.24 -12.59 4.02
N GLY A 187 4.34 -12.17 3.14
CA GLY A 187 2.94 -12.61 3.16
C GLY A 187 2.86 -14.13 3.01
N LYS A 188 1.74 -14.70 3.49
CA LYS A 188 1.33 -16.08 3.23
C LYS A 188 0.22 -16.02 2.18
N ALA A 189 0.48 -16.52 0.97
CA ALA A 189 -0.57 -16.75 -0.03
C ALA A 189 -1.26 -18.06 0.33
N VAL A 190 -2.58 -18.02 0.50
CA VAL A 190 -3.39 -19.23 0.67
C VAL A 190 -3.52 -19.88 -0.70
N GLN A 191 -3.03 -21.12 -0.84
CA GLN A 191 -3.32 -21.96 -2.01
C GLN A 191 -4.30 -23.07 -1.61
N PRO A 192 -5.39 -23.28 -2.38
CA PRO A 192 -6.17 -24.52 -2.25
C PRO A 192 -5.21 -25.67 -2.57
N GLY A 193 -5.02 -26.56 -1.60
CA GLY A 193 -4.06 -27.64 -1.72
C GLY A 193 -4.53 -28.64 -2.77
N ASN A 194 -3.88 -28.64 -3.94
CA ASN A 194 -3.82 -29.83 -4.77
C ASN A 194 -2.64 -30.65 -4.29
N ARG A 195 -2.95 -31.72 -3.57
CA ARG A 195 -2.08 -32.88 -3.41
C ARG A 195 -2.85 -34.06 -4.00
N GLU A 196 -2.34 -34.60 -5.09
CA GLU A 196 -2.32 -36.05 -5.23
C GLU A 196 -1.31 -36.60 -4.22
#